data_AF-J1RWQ6-F1
#
_entry.id   AF-J1RWQ6-F1
#
_cell.length_a   1.000
_cell.length_b   1.000
_cell.length_c   1.000
_cell.angle_alpha   90.00
_cell.angle_beta   90.00
_cell.angle_gamma   90.00
#
_symmetry.space_group_name_H-M   'P 1'
#
loop_
_entity.id
_entity.type
_entity.pdbx_description
1 polymer ?
#
loop_
_entity_poly.entity_id
_entity_poly.type
_entity_poly.pdbx_seq_one_letter_code
_entity_poly.pdbx_strand_id
1 'polypeptide(L)' 'MDTQSPDQDPRDSPGAVGGVPPGETPAGEGSTGSETGPADRQTRGWAKGPVIILGIIVVLCAAFFIAYAVTVTV' A
#
# COMPACT_ATOMS: atom_id res chain seq x y z
N MET A 1 5.28 1.89 -44.15
CA MET A 1 4.16 2.27 -43.24
C MET A 1 4.83 2.57 -41.92
N ASP A 2 5.41 3.77 -41.86
CA ASP A 2 6.40 4.16 -40.89
C ASP A 2 5.68 5.00 -39.82
N THR A 3 5.70 4.49 -38.59
CA THR A 3 5.06 5.10 -37.43
C THR A 3 5.87 6.31 -36.99
N GLN A 4 5.58 7.47 -37.58
CA GLN A 4 6.15 8.74 -37.14
C GLN A 4 5.53 9.12 -35.80
N SER A 5 6.26 8.85 -34.72
CA SER A 5 5.93 9.36 -33.38
C SER A 5 5.87 10.89 -33.45
N PRO A 6 4.84 11.56 -32.91
CA PRO A 6 4.75 13.02 -32.97
C PRO A 6 5.88 13.60 -32.13
N ASP A 7 6.70 14.43 -32.76
CA ASP A 7 7.75 15.21 -32.13
C ASP A 7 7.09 16.16 -31.13
N GLN A 8 7.29 15.92 -29.82
CA GLN A 8 6.73 16.77 -28.78
C GLN A 8 7.57 18.04 -28.68
N ASP A 9 6.97 19.18 -29.04
CA ASP A 9 7.60 20.49 -28.93
C ASP A 9 8.00 20.75 -27.46
N PRO A 10 9.31 20.95 -27.16
CA PRO A 10 9.78 21.21 -25.80
C PRO A 10 9.14 22.46 -25.15
N ARG A 11 8.53 23.34 -25.96
CA ARG A 11 7.83 24.55 -25.51
C ARG A 11 6.42 24.28 -24.98
N ASP A 12 5.83 23.13 -25.30
CA ASP A 12 4.52 22.70 -24.80
C ASP A 12 4.62 21.87 -23.50
N SER A 13 5.83 21.63 -23.00
CA SER A 13 6.06 21.02 -21.68
C SER A 13 6.03 22.09 -20.58
N PRO A 14 5.05 22.08 -19.65
CA PRO A 14 5.04 22.95 -18.49
C PRO A 14 6.11 22.48 -17.50
N GLY A 15 7.36 22.87 -17.75
CA GLY A 15 8.50 22.48 -16.93
C GLY A 15 9.86 22.96 -17.44
N ALA A 16 9.95 23.48 -18.67
CA ALA A 16 11.24 23.82 -19.28
C ALA A 16 11.85 25.16 -18.84
N VAL A 17 11.26 25.89 -17.87
CA VAL A 17 11.77 27.23 -17.46
C VAL A 17 11.86 27.49 -15.95
N GLY A 18 11.81 26.46 -15.10
CA GLY A 18 12.09 26.67 -13.67
C GLY A 18 11.69 25.51 -12.77
N GLY A 19 12.64 24.64 -12.44
CA GLY A 19 12.46 23.56 -11.46
C GLY A 19 13.54 23.66 -10.39
N VAL A 20 13.11 23.61 -9.13
CA VAL A 20 13.83 23.81 -7.85
C VAL A 20 15.25 23.20 -7.75
N PRO A 21 16.14 23.78 -6.89
CA PRO A 21 17.48 23.27 -6.65
C PRO A 21 17.50 21.79 -6.24
N PRO A 22 18.47 20.97 -6.72
CA PRO A 22 18.59 19.57 -6.31
C PRO A 22 18.88 19.47 -4.80
N GLY A 23 17.88 19.06 -4.02
CA GLY A 23 17.90 19.02 -2.56
C GLY A 23 16.59 19.47 -1.91
N GLU A 24 15.73 20.16 -2.66
CA GLU A 24 14.33 20.42 -2.30
C GLU A 24 13.48 19.44 -3.07
N THR A 25 13.45 18.21 -2.55
CA THR A 25 13.13 17.06 -3.36
C THR A 25 11.67 17.12 -3.84
N PRO A 26 11.36 16.45 -4.96
CA PRO A 26 10.06 16.59 -5.63
C PRO A 26 8.92 16.18 -4.71
N ALA A 27 7.72 16.76 -4.91
CA ALA A 27 6.51 16.54 -4.11
C ALA A 27 6.04 15.07 -3.92
N GLY A 28 6.76 14.09 -4.47
CA GLY A 28 6.59 12.65 -4.24
C GLY A 28 7.60 11.99 -3.30
N GLU A 29 8.58 12.71 -2.74
CA GLU A 29 9.63 12.11 -1.91
C GLU A 29 9.18 11.72 -0.48
N GLY A 30 8.17 12.40 0.06
CA GLY A 30 7.69 12.23 1.44
C GLY A 30 6.61 11.17 1.55
N SER A 31 6.30 10.51 0.45
CA SER A 31 5.08 9.76 0.29
C SER A 31 5.26 8.31 0.70
N THR A 32 5.15 8.10 2.00
CA THR A 32 5.02 6.78 2.62
C THR A 32 3.55 6.37 2.80
N GLY A 33 2.61 7.22 2.37
CA GLY A 33 1.18 6.98 2.46
C GLY A 33 0.60 6.30 1.21
N SER A 34 -0.42 5.47 1.42
CA SER A 34 -1.25 4.85 0.38
C SER A 34 -1.97 5.82 -0.56
N GLU A 35 -1.86 7.13 -0.30
CA GLU A 35 -2.56 8.22 -1.00
C GLU A 35 -1.74 8.84 -2.16
N THR A 36 -0.59 8.25 -2.50
CA THR A 36 0.35 8.82 -3.51
C THR A 36 0.15 8.24 -4.91
N GLY A 37 -0.83 7.35 -5.09
CA GLY A 37 -1.21 6.81 -6.39
C GLY A 37 -2.56 7.36 -6.85
N PRO A 38 -2.93 7.17 -8.13
CA PRO A 38 -4.32 7.29 -8.56
C PRO A 38 -5.22 6.57 -7.56
N ALA A 39 -6.32 7.20 -7.15
CA ALA A 39 -7.19 6.69 -6.09
C ALA A 39 -7.62 5.25 -6.41
N ASP A 40 -7.00 4.28 -5.75
CA ASP A 40 -7.34 2.88 -5.96
C ASP A 40 -8.70 2.63 -5.31
N ARG A 41 -9.55 1.86 -6.01
CA ARG A 41 -10.83 1.43 -5.45
C ARG A 41 -10.55 0.30 -4.46
N GLN A 42 -10.04 0.67 -3.28
CA GLN A 42 -9.81 -0.26 -2.19
C GLN A 42 -11.11 -1.04 -1.93
N THR A 43 -11.08 -2.34 -2.22
CA THR A 43 -12.25 -3.19 -1.98
C THR A 43 -12.46 -3.28 -0.46
N ARG A 44 -13.51 -2.61 0.04
CA ARG A 44 -13.87 -2.56 1.47
C ARG A 44 -14.02 -3.95 2.13
N GLY A 45 -14.15 -5.02 1.34
CA GLY A 45 -14.38 -6.38 1.82
C GLY A 45 -13.15 -7.08 2.40
N TRP A 46 -11.94 -6.73 1.97
CA TRP A 46 -10.74 -7.53 2.30
C TRP A 46 -10.20 -7.31 3.71
N ALA A 47 -10.61 -6.24 4.41
CA ALA A 47 -10.16 -6.00 5.78
C ALA A 47 -10.74 -7.00 6.79
N LYS A 48 -11.96 -7.51 6.56
CA LYS A 48 -12.64 -8.38 7.53
C LYS A 48 -12.14 -9.82 7.52
N GLY A 49 -11.79 -10.35 6.34
CA GLY A 49 -11.34 -11.74 6.18
C GLY A 49 -10.13 -12.08 7.07
N PRO A 50 -9.01 -11.35 6.96
CA PRO A 50 -7.82 -11.57 7.79
C PRO A 50 -8.10 -11.39 9.29
N VAL A 51 -8.93 -10.42 9.69
CA VAL A 51 -9.28 -10.18 11.09
C VAL A 51 -10.05 -11.36 11.68
N ILE A 52 -11.01 -11.92 10.93
CA ILE A 52 -11.77 -13.11 11.37
C ILE A 52 -10.85 -14.33 11.48
N ILE A 53 -9.99 -14.55 10.48
CA ILE A 53 -9.02 -15.66 10.49
C ILE A 53 -8.10 -15.56 11.72
N LEU A 54 -7.57 -14.36 11.98
CA LEU A 54 -6.72 -14.12 13.15
C LEU A 54 -7.48 -14.37 14.46
N GLY A 55 -8.73 -13.92 14.56
CA GLY A 55 -9.58 -14.18 15.72
C GLY A 55 -9.78 -15.68 15.98
N ILE A 56 -10.01 -16.47 14.94
CA ILE A 56 -10.15 -17.93 15.05
C ILE A 56 -8.85 -18.55 15.56
N ILE A 57 -7.70 -18.16 15.01
CA ILE A 57 -6.38 -18.68 15.43
C ILE A 57 -6.15 -18.38 16.92
N VAL A 58 -6.43 -17.16 17.38
CA VAL A 58 -6.30 -16.76 18.79
C VAL A 58 -7.16 -17.63 19.69
N VAL A 59 -8.43 -17.87 19.31
CA VAL A 59 -9.34 -18.73 20.09
C VAL A 59 -8.83 -20.17 20.15
N LEU A 60 -8.32 -20.73 19.05
CA LEU A 60 -7.75 -22.08 19.02
C LEU A 60 -6.51 -22.19 19.91
N CYS A 61 -5.60 -21.21 19.86
CA CYS A 61 -4.44 -21.16 20.74
C CYS A 61 -4.86 -21.10 22.22
N ALA A 62 -5.80 -20.22 22.57
CA ALA A 62 -6.29 -20.10 23.94
C ALA A 62 -6.92 -21.43 24.43
N ALA A 63 -7.78 -22.06 23.61
CA ALA A 63 -8.38 -23.34 23.93
C ALA A 63 -7.33 -24.44 24.14
N PHE A 64 -6.29 -24.49 23.31
CA PHE A 64 -5.17 -25.42 23.47
C PHE A 64 -4.45 -25.24 24.81
N PHE A 65 -4.10 -24.00 25.18
CA PHE A 65 -3.45 -23.74 26.46
C PHE A 65 -4.33 -24.10 27.66
N ILE A 66 -5.63 -23.81 27.57
CA ILE A 66 -6.59 -24.21 28.62
C ILE A 66 -6.62 -25.74 28.75
N ALA A 67 -6.77 -26.47 27.65
CA ALA A 67 -6.80 -27.93 27.65
C ALA A 67 -5.48 -28.53 28.18
N TYR A 68 -4.34 -27.98 27.75
CA TYR A 68 -3.03 -28.37 28.23
C TYR A 68 -2.89 -28.14 29.74
N ALA A 69 -3.27 -26.95 30.22
CA ALA A 69 -3.24 -26.62 31.63
C ALA A 69 -4.07 -27.62 32.45
N VAL A 70 -5.33 -27.87 32.05
CA VAL A 70 -6.19 -28.86 32.70
C VAL A 70 -5.54 -30.24 32.73
N THR A 71 -4.98 -30.69 31.60
CA THR A 71 -4.33 -32.01 31.46
C THR A 71 -3.10 -32.15 32.35
N VAL A 72 -2.33 -31.08 32.54
CA VAL A 72 -1.13 -31.09 33.40
C VAL A 72 -1.48 -30.95 34.88
N THR A 73 -2.57 -30.26 35.19
CA THR A 73 -2.99 -30.00 36.58
C THR A 73 -3.78 -31.14 37.22
N VAL A 74 -4.40 -32.02 36.43
CA VAL A 74 -5.19 -33.17 36.90
C VAL A 74 -4.31 -34.40 37.07
#